data_AF-A0A9D3NU45-F1
#
_entry.id   AF-A0A9D3NU45-F1
#
_cell.length_a   1.000
_cell.length_b   1.000
_cell.length_c   1.000
_cell.angle_alpha   90.00
_cell.angle_beta   90.00
_cell.angle_gamma   90.00
#
_symmetry.space_group_name_H-M   'P 1'
#
loop_
_entity.id
_entity.type
_entity.pdbx_description
1 polymer ?
#
loop_
_entity_poly.entity_id
_entity_poly.type
_entity_poly.pdbx_seq_one_letter_code
_entity_poly.pdbx_strand_id
1 'polypeptide(L)'
;MLITSGCAVVVNILMAFILHQSPGSHGHSHDHNNTSVRAAFIHVLGDLLQSLGVLLAATIIYLWPKWKIADPICTFLFSILVLATTSTILKDIFRVLMEGTPPGIDYDSVKDSLLSVRGVKATHSLHIWALTMSQNQMSVHALIDEQTDPHSALKDMTKLLQTEFSFHNITIQIEAYSDEMAYCNECQDRSD
;
A
#
# COMPACT_ATOMS: atom_id res chain seq x y z
N MET A 1 4.49 38.02 8.28
CA MET A 1 3.30 37.22 7.97
C MET A 1 3.01 37.22 6.48
N LEU A 2 2.62 38.32 5.83
CA LEU A 2 2.31 38.32 4.39
C LEU A 2 3.49 37.92 3.47
N ILE A 3 4.68 38.49 3.68
CA ILE A 3 5.86 38.16 2.86
C ILE A 3 6.26 36.69 3.05
N THR A 4 6.28 36.22 4.30
CA THR A 4 6.66 34.85 4.65
C THR A 4 5.67 33.82 4.10
N SER A 5 4.35 34.07 4.21
CA SER A 5 3.33 33.17 3.62
C SER A 5 3.31 33.25 2.09
N GLY A 6 3.59 34.42 1.51
CA GLY A 6 3.74 34.58 0.06
C GLY A 6 4.90 33.74 -0.49
N CYS A 7 6.06 33.78 0.15
CA CYS A 7 7.18 32.91 -0.20
C CYS A 7 6.82 31.42 -0.08
N ALA A 8 6.11 31.01 0.98
CA ALA A 8 5.69 29.63 1.17
C ALA A 8 4.75 29.15 0.06
N VAL A 9 3.77 29.97 -0.36
CA VAL A 9 2.89 29.65 -1.48
C VAL A 9 3.68 29.49 -2.77
N VAL A 10 4.63 30.40 -3.08
CA VAL A 10 5.48 30.30 -4.28
C VAL A 10 6.28 29.00 -4.28
N VAL A 11 6.90 28.65 -3.16
CA VAL A 11 7.68 27.39 -3.04
C VAL A 11 6.79 26.17 -3.24
N ASN A 12 5.60 26.12 -2.62
CA ASN A 12 4.68 24.98 -2.77
C ASN A 12 4.14 24.86 -4.20
N ILE A 13 3.90 25.99 -4.90
CA ILE A 13 3.54 25.99 -6.32
C ILE A 13 4.67 25.41 -7.17
N LEU A 14 5.92 25.86 -6.94
CA LEU A 14 7.08 25.33 -7.67
C LEU A 14 7.25 23.83 -7.44
N MET A 15 7.10 23.36 -6.20
CA MET A 15 7.20 21.95 -5.85
C MET A 15 6.08 21.12 -6.50
N ALA A 16 4.84 21.62 -6.49
CA ALA A 16 3.72 20.98 -7.19
C ALA A 16 3.95 20.90 -8.70
N PHE A 17 4.52 21.96 -9.29
CA PHE A 17 4.84 22.02 -10.71
C PHE A 17 5.95 21.03 -11.09
N ILE A 18 7.01 20.92 -10.30
CA ILE A 18 8.10 19.96 -10.53
C ILE A 18 7.59 18.51 -10.47
N LEU A 19 6.73 18.20 -9.48
CA LEU A 19 6.14 16.88 -9.35
C LEU A 19 5.14 16.57 -10.47
N HIS A 20 4.41 17.58 -10.96
CA HIS A 20 3.52 17.44 -12.12
C HIS A 20 4.29 17.34 -13.45
N GLN A 21 5.44 18.01 -13.55
CA GLN A 21 6.37 17.97 -14.68
C GLN A 21 7.34 16.79 -14.66
N SER A 22 7.00 15.70 -13.97
CA SER A 22 7.69 14.42 -14.17
C SER A 22 6.99 13.51 -15.21
N PRO A 23 6.78 13.90 -16.50
CA PRO A 23 6.70 12.91 -17.57
C PRO A 23 8.13 12.50 -17.96
N GLY A 24 8.38 11.20 -18.00
CA GLY A 24 9.71 10.60 -18.06
C GLY A 24 10.66 11.20 -19.11
N SER A 25 11.83 11.64 -18.64
CA SER A 25 13.00 11.84 -19.49
C SER A 25 14.09 10.84 -19.08
N HIS A 26 14.26 9.83 -19.92
CA HIS A 26 15.37 8.86 -20.01
C HIS A 26 15.48 7.76 -18.94
N GLY A 27 15.23 6.52 -19.36
CA GLY A 27 15.74 5.32 -18.66
C GLY A 27 14.81 4.12 -18.81
N HIS A 28 15.37 3.00 -19.24
CA HIS A 28 14.67 1.74 -19.51
C HIS A 28 13.87 1.18 -18.33
N SER A 29 12.75 0.52 -18.67
CA SER A 29 12.14 -0.61 -17.94
C SER A 29 11.87 -0.45 -16.45
N HIS A 30 10.62 -0.12 -16.10
CA HIS A 30 9.70 -0.96 -15.32
C HIS A 30 8.56 -0.06 -14.85
N ASP A 31 7.34 -0.51 -15.13
CA ASP A 31 6.04 0.16 -14.93
C ASP A 31 5.69 0.28 -13.44
N HIS A 32 6.55 0.90 -12.65
CA HIS A 32 6.23 1.36 -11.31
C HIS A 32 5.56 2.71 -11.43
N ASN A 33 4.27 2.70 -11.78
CA ASN A 33 3.39 3.84 -11.56
C ASN A 33 3.66 4.37 -10.14
N ASN A 34 4.21 5.58 -10.11
CA ASN A 34 5.08 6.06 -9.06
C ASN A 34 4.24 6.45 -7.82
N THR A 35 3.80 5.44 -7.06
CA THR A 35 2.96 5.59 -5.86
C THR A 35 3.59 6.57 -4.88
N SER A 36 4.91 6.53 -4.73
CA SER A 36 5.70 7.49 -3.96
C SER A 36 5.56 8.93 -4.47
N VAL A 37 5.62 9.16 -5.80
CA VAL A 37 5.41 10.50 -6.38
C VAL A 37 3.96 10.94 -6.26
N ARG A 38 2.97 10.04 -6.42
CA ARG A 38 1.56 10.36 -6.18
C ARG A 38 1.33 10.76 -4.72
N ALA A 39 1.92 10.04 -3.77
CA ALA A 39 1.85 10.36 -2.34
C ALA A 39 2.50 11.72 -2.06
N ALA A 40 3.69 11.97 -2.60
CA ALA A 40 4.38 13.26 -2.49
C ALA A 40 3.55 14.40 -3.09
N PHE A 41 2.90 14.20 -4.23
CA PHE A 41 2.04 15.20 -4.86
C PHE A 41 0.83 15.57 -3.99
N ILE A 42 0.14 14.57 -3.42
CA ILE A 42 -0.99 14.81 -2.50
C ILE A 42 -0.53 15.58 -1.26
N HIS A 43 0.64 15.25 -0.73
CA HIS A 43 1.24 15.96 0.40
C HIS A 43 1.51 17.44 0.08
N VAL A 44 2.21 17.71 -1.03
CA VAL A 44 2.52 19.08 -1.48
C VAL A 44 1.27 19.88 -1.78
N LEU A 45 0.22 19.25 -2.32
CA LEU A 45 -1.07 19.89 -2.52
C LEU A 45 -1.72 20.29 -1.19
N GLY A 46 -1.59 19.46 -0.15
CA GLY A 46 -2.01 19.78 1.21
C GLY A 46 -1.26 20.99 1.77
N ASP A 47 0.07 21.02 1.62
CA ASP A 47 0.91 22.14 2.05
C ASP A 47 0.57 23.43 1.31
N LEU A 48 0.26 23.35 0.02
CA LEU A 48 -0.17 24.50 -0.78
C LEU A 48 -1.49 25.09 -0.27
N LEU A 49 -2.47 24.24 0.01
CA LEU A 49 -3.76 24.68 0.56
C LEU A 49 -3.58 25.33 1.93
N GLN A 50 -2.73 24.76 2.79
CA GLN A 50 -2.41 25.31 4.11
C GLN A 50 -1.71 26.67 4.00
N SER A 51 -0.68 26.79 3.14
CA SER A 51 0.04 28.07 2.98
C SER A 51 -0.84 29.17 2.38
N LEU A 52 -1.77 28.81 1.50
CA LEU A 52 -2.81 29.72 1.00
C LEU A 52 -3.77 30.16 2.11
N GLY A 53 -4.17 29.23 2.99
CA GLY A 53 -5.00 29.53 4.16
C GLY A 53 -4.37 30.55 5.10
N VAL A 54 -3.06 30.39 5.39
CA VAL A 54 -2.31 31.35 6.21
C VAL A 54 -2.17 32.71 5.50
N LEU A 55 -1.93 32.71 4.18
CA LEU A 55 -1.87 33.94 3.39
C LEU A 55 -3.20 34.72 3.42
N LEU A 56 -4.32 34.01 3.31
CA LEU A 56 -5.66 34.60 3.42
C LEU A 56 -5.91 35.16 4.82
N ALA A 57 -5.59 34.39 5.88
CA ALA A 57 -5.70 34.86 7.26
C ALA A 57 -4.85 36.11 7.52
N ALA A 58 -3.60 36.13 7.05
CA ALA A 58 -2.70 37.28 7.16
C ALA A 58 -3.25 38.52 6.42
N THR A 59 -3.88 38.32 5.26
CA THR A 59 -4.51 39.40 4.48
C THR A 59 -5.73 39.98 5.20
N ILE A 60 -6.59 39.12 5.75
CA ILE A 60 -7.76 39.52 6.53
C ILE A 60 -7.34 40.32 7.77
N ILE A 61 -6.32 39.87 8.49
CA ILE A 61 -5.81 40.55 9.68
C ILE A 61 -5.20 41.91 9.33
N TYR A 62 -4.54 42.02 8.18
CA TYR A 62 -3.98 43.28 7.69
C TYR A 62 -5.07 44.32 7.38
N LEU A 63 -6.15 43.92 6.71
CA LEU A 63 -7.27 44.81 6.36
C LEU A 63 -8.19 45.11 7.55
N TRP A 64 -8.42 44.12 8.42
CA TRP A 64 -9.28 44.23 9.59
C TRP A 64 -8.58 43.71 10.86
N PRO A 65 -7.82 44.57 11.57
CA PRO A 65 -7.05 44.18 12.75
C PRO A 65 -7.86 43.65 13.94
N LYS A 66 -9.20 43.75 13.90
CA LYS A 66 -10.10 43.19 14.92
C LYS A 66 -10.28 41.67 14.78
N TRP A 67 -9.94 41.09 13.63
CA TRP A 67 -10.13 39.67 13.29
C TRP A 67 -8.90 38.80 13.57
N LYS A 68 -8.11 39.12 14.59
CA LYS A 68 -6.87 38.37 14.94
C LYS A 68 -7.11 36.89 15.24
N ILE A 69 -8.34 36.51 15.60
CA ILE A 69 -8.71 35.12 15.86
C ILE A 69 -8.78 34.24 14.61
N ALA A 70 -8.77 34.86 13.41
CA ALA A 70 -8.80 34.14 12.14
C ALA A 70 -7.58 33.20 11.97
N ASP A 71 -6.41 33.58 12.47
CA ASP A 71 -5.17 32.81 12.33
C ASP A 71 -5.17 31.51 13.18
N PRO A 72 -5.52 31.53 14.48
CA PRO A 72 -5.73 30.30 15.25
C PRO A 72 -6.80 29.38 14.67
N ILE A 73 -7.94 29.92 14.23
CA ILE A 73 -9.03 29.11 13.64
C ILE A 73 -8.53 28.41 12.36
N CYS A 74 -7.85 29.15 11.50
CA CYS A 74 -7.26 28.62 10.27
C CYS A 74 -6.26 27.50 10.60
N THR A 75 -5.36 27.72 11.55
CA THR A 75 -4.32 26.74 11.92
C THR A 75 -4.91 25.48 12.52
N PHE A 76 -5.91 25.59 13.42
CA PHE A 76 -6.59 24.42 13.97
C PHE A 76 -7.33 23.61 12.90
N LEU A 77 -8.03 24.29 11.98
CA LEU A 77 -8.74 23.63 10.88
C LEU A 77 -7.77 22.84 10.00
N PHE A 78 -6.66 23.44 9.59
CA PHE A 78 -5.65 22.75 8.78
C PHE A 78 -4.94 21.64 9.54
N SER A 79 -4.66 21.83 10.83
CA SER A 79 -4.06 20.78 11.67
C SER A 79 -4.94 19.52 11.74
N ILE A 80 -6.25 19.67 11.93
CA ILE A 80 -7.20 18.54 11.93
C ILE A 80 -7.22 17.86 10.55
N LEU A 81 -7.26 18.65 9.47
CA LEU A 81 -7.24 18.12 8.11
C LEU A 81 -5.99 17.28 7.85
N VAL A 82 -4.80 17.80 8.20
CA VAL A 82 -3.52 17.10 8.04
C VAL A 82 -3.47 15.83 8.89
N LEU A 83 -3.97 15.87 10.13
CA LEU A 83 -4.02 14.67 10.98
C LEU A 83 -4.92 13.59 10.38
N ALA A 84 -6.10 13.96 9.86
CA ALA A 84 -7.03 13.02 9.26
C ALA A 84 -6.45 12.35 7.99
N THR A 85 -5.84 13.14 7.10
CA THR A 85 -5.21 12.61 5.88
C THR A 85 -4.00 11.73 6.20
N THR A 86 -3.14 12.17 7.12
CA THR A 86 -1.94 11.42 7.52
C THR A 86 -2.29 10.11 8.24
N SER A 87 -3.35 10.09 9.06
CA SER A 87 -3.77 8.88 9.77
C SER A 87 -4.10 7.71 8.83
N THR A 88 -4.68 8.00 7.66
CA THR A 88 -5.00 6.98 6.65
C THR A 88 -3.72 6.36 6.08
N ILE A 89 -2.76 7.19 5.66
CA ILE A 89 -1.47 6.74 5.12
C ILE A 89 -0.67 5.97 6.18
N LEU A 90 -0.68 6.46 7.41
CA LEU A 90 0.02 5.85 8.53
C LEU A 90 -0.51 4.43 8.80
N LYS A 91 -1.83 4.22 8.71
CA LYS A 91 -2.44 2.88 8.84
C LYS A 91 -1.95 1.92 7.75
N ASP A 92 -1.84 2.38 6.52
CA ASP A 92 -1.35 1.56 5.42
C ASP A 92 0.13 1.18 5.61
N ILE A 93 0.96 2.12 6.08
CA ILE A 93 2.37 1.86 6.41
C ILE A 93 2.47 0.84 7.55
N PHE A 94 1.70 1.01 8.62
CA PHE A 94 1.68 0.05 9.72
C PHE A 94 1.28 -1.34 9.26
N ARG A 95 0.30 -1.46 8.35
CA ARG A 95 -0.09 -2.75 7.78
C ARG A 95 1.08 -3.42 7.05
N VAL A 96 1.82 -2.68 6.23
CA VAL A 96 3.01 -3.19 5.52
C VAL A 96 4.09 -3.61 6.51
N LEU A 97 4.39 -2.79 7.53
CA LEU A 97 5.42 -3.08 8.54
C LEU A 97 5.07 -4.27 9.43
N MET A 98 3.78 -4.49 9.68
CA MET A 98 3.28 -5.63 10.46
C MET A 98 3.11 -6.89 9.61
N GLU A 99 3.61 -6.91 8.37
CA GLU A 99 3.45 -8.01 7.41
C GLU A 99 1.99 -8.42 7.22
N GLY A 100 1.08 -7.45 7.33
CA GLY A 100 -0.35 -7.67 7.17
C GLY A 100 -0.74 -7.92 5.72
N THR A 101 -1.84 -8.65 5.54
CA THR A 101 -2.36 -8.96 4.21
C THR A 101 -2.70 -7.67 3.43
N PRO A 102 -2.19 -7.52 2.18
CA PRO A 102 -2.44 -6.35 1.37
C PRO A 102 -3.94 -6.10 1.15
N PRO A 103 -4.37 -4.83 1.06
CA PRO A 103 -5.75 -4.50 0.74
C PRO A 103 -6.13 -5.04 -0.64
N GLY A 104 -7.26 -5.75 -0.73
CA GLY A 104 -7.79 -6.28 -1.99
C GLY A 104 -7.41 -7.73 -2.30
N ILE A 105 -6.55 -8.37 -1.49
CA ILE A 105 -6.33 -9.81 -1.54
C ILE A 105 -7.06 -10.44 -0.36
N ASP A 106 -7.95 -11.38 -0.67
CA ASP A 106 -8.66 -12.17 0.32
C ASP A 106 -7.93 -13.49 0.57
N TYR A 107 -7.71 -13.83 1.83
CA TYR A 107 -6.94 -15.01 2.21
C TYR A 107 -7.61 -16.30 1.72
N ASP A 108 -8.91 -16.41 1.93
CA ASP A 108 -9.69 -17.59 1.56
C ASP A 108 -9.73 -17.76 0.04
N SER A 109 -9.91 -16.66 -0.70
CA SER A 109 -9.86 -16.71 -2.17
C SER A 109 -8.54 -17.27 -2.73
N VAL A 110 -7.40 -16.91 -2.14
CA VAL A 110 -6.08 -17.41 -2.56
C VAL A 110 -5.95 -18.89 -2.27
N LYS A 111 -6.39 -19.30 -1.07
CA LYS A 111 -6.38 -20.70 -0.65
C LYS A 111 -7.25 -21.57 -1.56
N ASP A 112 -8.48 -21.14 -1.83
CA ASP A 112 -9.42 -21.86 -2.70
C ASP A 112 -8.88 -21.98 -4.13
N SER A 113 -8.27 -20.91 -4.66
CA SER A 113 -7.63 -20.96 -5.97
C SER A 113 -6.45 -21.95 -6.01
N LEU A 114 -5.64 -22.03 -4.94
CA LEU A 114 -4.55 -23.02 -4.84
C LEU A 114 -5.08 -24.46 -4.78
N LEU A 115 -6.14 -24.70 -4.01
CA LEU A 115 -6.80 -26.01 -3.91
C LEU A 115 -7.48 -26.44 -5.23
N SER A 116 -7.80 -25.49 -6.10
CA SER A 116 -8.35 -25.79 -7.43
C SER A 116 -7.32 -26.39 -8.41
N VAL A 117 -6.02 -26.28 -8.10
CA VAL A 117 -4.95 -26.82 -8.95
C VAL A 117 -4.92 -28.34 -8.83
N ARG A 118 -4.92 -29.01 -9.99
CA ARG A 118 -4.92 -30.47 -10.06
C ARG A 118 -3.72 -31.05 -9.31
N GLY A 119 -4.01 -31.94 -8.36
CA GLY A 119 -3.00 -32.66 -7.58
C GLY A 119 -2.65 -32.01 -6.25
N VAL A 120 -3.15 -30.80 -5.96
CA VAL A 120 -3.06 -30.19 -4.63
C VAL A 120 -4.19 -30.74 -3.75
N LYS A 121 -3.85 -31.33 -2.60
CA LYS A 121 -4.82 -31.86 -1.63
C LYS A 121 -5.12 -30.88 -0.50
N ALA A 122 -4.10 -30.18 -0.04
CA ALA A 122 -4.21 -29.24 1.07
C ALA A 122 -3.10 -28.19 0.97
N THR A 123 -3.32 -27.04 1.62
CA THR A 123 -2.31 -25.98 1.78
C THR A 123 -2.28 -25.55 3.23
N HIS A 124 -1.09 -25.31 3.78
CA HIS A 124 -0.92 -24.74 5.11
C HIS A 124 0.22 -23.73 5.14
N SER A 125 0.38 -23.08 6.30
CA SER A 125 1.38 -22.04 6.51
C SER A 125 1.33 -20.98 5.38
N LEU A 126 0.13 -20.65 4.92
CA LEU A 126 -0.07 -19.62 3.91
C LEU A 126 0.16 -18.25 4.57
N HIS A 127 1.22 -17.60 4.14
CA HIS A 127 1.61 -16.27 4.56
C HIS A 127 1.53 -15.34 3.35
N ILE A 128 0.77 -14.26 3.48
CA ILE A 128 0.57 -13.26 2.44
C ILE A 128 0.86 -11.90 3.06
N TRP A 129 1.84 -11.19 2.50
CA TRP A 129 2.24 -9.87 2.97
C TRP A 129 2.61 -8.96 1.80
N ALA A 130 2.74 -7.66 2.07
CA ALA A 130 3.23 -6.69 1.11
C ALA A 130 4.60 -6.17 1.54
N LEU A 131 5.56 -6.06 0.60
CA LEU A 131 6.82 -5.35 0.83
C LEU A 131 6.67 -3.84 0.60
N THR A 132 5.85 -3.49 -0.38
CA THR A 132 5.50 -2.10 -0.73
C THR A 132 4.04 -2.06 -1.17
N MET A 133 3.48 -0.86 -1.36
CA MET A 133 2.09 -0.70 -1.85
C MET A 133 1.81 -1.38 -3.20
N SER A 134 2.84 -1.76 -3.96
CA SER A 134 2.72 -2.38 -5.28
C SER A 134 3.39 -3.75 -5.39
N GLN A 135 4.04 -4.25 -4.33
CA GLN A 135 4.76 -5.52 -4.37
C GLN A 135 4.23 -6.45 -3.28
N ASN A 136 3.35 -7.35 -3.71
CA ASN A 136 2.78 -8.38 -2.86
C ASN A 136 3.65 -9.65 -2.94
N GLN A 137 3.85 -10.28 -1.80
CA GLN A 137 4.61 -11.51 -1.62
C GLN A 137 3.75 -12.60 -0.99
N MET A 138 4.11 -13.84 -1.26
CA MET A 138 3.51 -15.01 -0.64
C MET A 138 4.55 -16.08 -0.31
N SER A 139 4.34 -16.77 0.81
CA SER A 139 4.91 -18.08 1.10
C SER A 139 3.81 -19.08 1.45
N VAL A 140 3.85 -20.30 0.92
CA VAL A 140 2.85 -21.34 1.22
C VAL A 140 3.45 -22.74 1.13
N HIS A 141 2.93 -23.65 1.93
CA HIS A 141 3.23 -25.07 1.84
C HIS A 141 2.04 -25.77 1.18
N ALA A 142 2.30 -26.47 0.07
CA ALA A 142 1.29 -27.16 -0.72
C ALA A 142 1.53 -28.67 -0.66
N LEU A 143 0.54 -29.41 -0.17
CA LEU A 143 0.54 -30.86 -0.15
C LEU A 143 0.05 -31.37 -1.49
N ILE A 144 0.88 -32.14 -2.17
CA ILE A 144 0.54 -32.76 -3.44
C ILE A 144 0.30 -34.27 -3.28
N ASP A 145 -0.53 -34.81 -4.17
CA ASP A 145 -0.74 -36.24 -4.29
C ASP A 145 0.52 -36.94 -4.83
N GLU A 146 0.80 -38.17 -4.38
CA GLU A 146 1.99 -38.93 -4.78
C GLU A 146 2.08 -39.19 -6.30
N GLN A 147 0.93 -39.18 -6.99
CA GLN A 147 0.87 -39.40 -8.43
C GLN A 147 1.10 -38.13 -9.27
N THR A 148 1.17 -36.96 -8.64
CA THR A 148 1.33 -35.68 -9.35
C THR A 148 2.80 -35.33 -9.48
N ASP A 149 3.22 -34.87 -10.65
CA ASP A 149 4.57 -34.33 -10.84
C ASP A 149 4.73 -33.02 -10.05
N PRO A 150 5.66 -32.93 -9.07
CA PRO A 150 5.87 -31.73 -8.28
C PRO A 150 6.18 -30.50 -9.14
N HIS A 151 6.95 -30.68 -10.21
CA HIS A 151 7.35 -29.56 -11.07
C HIS A 151 6.18 -29.00 -11.88
N SER A 152 5.27 -29.85 -12.38
CA SER A 152 4.07 -29.37 -13.07
C SER A 152 3.14 -28.63 -12.11
N ALA A 153 2.89 -29.18 -10.92
CA ALA A 153 2.02 -28.55 -9.92
C ALA A 153 2.56 -27.17 -9.48
N LEU A 154 3.87 -27.08 -9.23
CA LEU A 154 4.53 -25.81 -8.89
C LEU A 154 4.34 -24.76 -9.98
N LYS A 155 4.51 -25.15 -11.25
CA LYS A 155 4.38 -24.26 -12.39
C LYS A 155 2.95 -23.75 -12.55
N ASP A 156 1.96 -24.64 -12.37
CA ASP A 156 0.55 -24.30 -12.48
C ASP A 156 0.10 -23.37 -11.34
N MET A 157 0.49 -23.68 -10.09
CA MET A 157 0.24 -22.80 -8.93
C MET A 157 0.90 -21.43 -9.11
N THR A 158 2.18 -21.40 -9.50
CA THR A 158 2.92 -20.13 -9.69
C THR A 158 2.25 -19.28 -10.77
N LYS A 159 1.84 -19.90 -11.89
CA LYS A 159 1.15 -19.19 -12.98
C LYS A 159 -0.18 -18.63 -12.51
N LEU A 160 -1.00 -19.43 -11.82
CA LEU A 160 -2.29 -19.01 -11.29
C LEU A 160 -2.13 -17.78 -10.38
N LEU A 161 -1.18 -17.84 -9.44
CA LEU A 161 -0.93 -16.78 -8.47
C LEU A 161 -0.43 -15.49 -9.11
N GLN A 162 0.38 -15.60 -10.16
CA GLN A 162 0.82 -14.44 -10.94
C GLN A 162 -0.33 -13.82 -11.76
N THR A 163 -1.19 -14.65 -12.36
CA THR A 163 -2.25 -14.16 -13.25
C THR A 163 -3.46 -13.60 -12.52
N GLU A 164 -3.91 -14.24 -11.43
CA GLU A 164 -5.12 -13.84 -10.70
C GLU A 164 -4.84 -12.78 -9.64
N PHE A 165 -3.72 -12.91 -8.92
CA PHE A 165 -3.45 -12.09 -7.73
C PHE A 165 -2.23 -11.15 -7.88
N SER A 166 -1.53 -11.21 -9.02
CA SER A 166 -0.38 -10.34 -9.33
C SER A 166 0.73 -10.35 -8.28
N PHE A 167 0.98 -11.50 -7.65
CA PHE A 167 2.12 -11.68 -6.73
C PHE A 167 3.45 -11.53 -7.48
N HIS A 168 4.39 -10.75 -6.91
CA HIS A 168 5.69 -10.51 -7.51
C HIS A 168 6.67 -11.65 -7.22
N ASN A 169 6.88 -11.98 -5.95
CA ASN A 169 7.65 -13.14 -5.53
C ASN A 169 6.75 -14.11 -4.77
N ILE A 170 6.84 -15.37 -5.19
CA ILE A 170 6.06 -16.48 -4.67
C ILE A 170 7.05 -17.55 -4.26
N THR A 171 6.95 -18.01 -3.01
CA THR A 171 7.68 -19.17 -2.52
C THR A 171 6.66 -20.26 -2.20
N ILE A 172 6.72 -21.38 -2.93
CA ILE A 172 5.87 -22.54 -2.67
C ILE A 172 6.78 -23.68 -2.26
N GLN A 173 6.59 -24.19 -1.05
CA GLN A 173 7.19 -25.43 -0.58
C GLN A 173 6.25 -26.59 -0.92
N ILE A 174 6.76 -27.57 -1.65
CA ILE A 174 5.99 -28.76 -2.03
C ILE A 174 6.23 -29.85 -1.00
N GLU A 175 5.16 -30.39 -0.45
CA GLU A 175 5.22 -31.48 0.51
C GLU A 175 4.42 -32.68 -0.01
N ALA A 176 4.90 -33.89 0.30
CA ALA A 176 4.16 -35.10 0.01
C ALA A 176 3.04 -35.26 1.03
N TYR A 177 1.84 -35.59 0.56
CA TYR A 177 0.72 -35.85 1.45
C TYR A 177 0.97 -37.07 2.34
N SER A 178 0.90 -36.89 3.67
CA SER A 178 0.92 -37.96 4.66
C SER A 178 -0.35 -37.92 5.51
N ASP A 179 -0.96 -39.07 5.79
CA ASP A 179 -2.19 -39.18 6.61
C ASP A 179 -2.00 -38.63 8.04
N GLU A 180 -0.76 -38.59 8.55
CA GLU A 180 -0.43 -38.02 9.86
C GLU A 180 -0.60 -36.49 9.89
N MET A 181 -0.52 -35.82 8.72
CA MET A 181 -0.67 -34.36 8.61
C MET A 181 -2.12 -33.90 8.81
N ALA A 182 -3.10 -34.80 8.74
CA ALA A 182 -4.50 -34.50 9.06
C ALA A 182 -4.70 -34.07 10.53
N TYR A 183 -3.76 -34.43 11.41
CA TYR A 183 -3.80 -34.14 12.84
C TYR A 183 -2.79 -33.05 13.27
N CYS A 184 -2.11 -32.41 12.33
CA CYS A 184 -1.14 -31.36 12.64
C CYS A 184 -1.87 -30.03 12.91
N ASN A 185 -1.73 -29.50 14.12
CA ASN A 185 -2.32 -28.21 14.51
C ASN A 185 -1.74 -27.01 13.72
N GLU A 186 -0.51 -27.11 13.21
CA GLU A 186 0.08 -26.08 12.34
C GLU A 186 -0.43 -26.17 10.89
N CYS A 187 -0.96 -27.34 10.49
CA CYS A 187 -1.55 -27.56 9.18
C CYS A 187 -3.06 -27.32 9.16
N GLN A 188 -3.68 -27.13 10.33
CA GLN A 188 -5.09 -26.73 10.43
C GLN A 188 -5.24 -25.23 10.16
N ASP A 189 -6.39 -24.88 9.59
CA ASP A 189 -6.73 -23.49 9.32
C ASP A 189 -6.62 -22.64 10.57
N ARG A 190 -6.13 -21.41 10.39
CA ARG A 190 -6.12 -20.41 11.46
C ARG A 190 -7.54 -20.29 12.02
N SER A 191 -7.71 -20.66 13.28
CA SER A 191 -8.92 -20.32 14.03
C SER A 191 -8.88 -18.81 14.27
N ASP A 192 -9.72 -18.08 13.56
CA ASP A 192 -9.96 -16.64 13.76
C ASP A 192 -10.26 -16.27 15.22
#